data_AF-A0A1W2TLD8-F1
#
_entry.id   AF-A0A1W2TLD8-F1
#
_cell.length_a   1.000
_cell.length_b   1.000
_cell.length_c   1.000
_cell.angle_alpha   90.00
_cell.angle_beta   90.00
_cell.angle_gamma   90.00
#
_symmetry.space_group_name_H-M   'P 1'
#
loop_
_entity.id
_entity.type
_entity.pdbx_description
1 polymer ?
#
loop_
_entity_poly.entity_id
_entity_poly.type
_entity_poly.pdbx_seq_one_letter_code
_entity_poly.pdbx_strand_id
1 'polypeptide(L)'
;MGVQGRPSARLVTAEEISAHRSLDDLWLVVDGVVYDLSEFARQHPGGAGVLLRHAGRDATVAYSEVHAPSLIRLTLPEARRIGVLDESSTTTTATIEDRARPPPLTRGEGEGEGKGKEEEEEPPPPPTPTISSAKANKGAAKPPPPLSSLINAHDFRLAAQQSYTPKAWAFLTSAATDCLTMERNSSAYSRIGLRPRVLRDVSAALVDLSTTILGSRVRAPLFVAPTSMGRLFHPEGERELGRGAQRLGIPQCVSTSCSFPLPEIMDAVEAEAEAEAEAGAGAGAGAGTNEDGMTAPAPAPAPVPVPVFFQLYVDKDRRKSEALLRLVGARGVKAVFVTVDAPVIGKREADERLRADEGMQLPMSGMTARNDGKGGSLGRIMGHFIDASLTWDDVAWLRTAAPGLPIVLKGIQTAMDAVRAMEVGVEAIYISNHGGRSLDTAPATILVLLELQKCCPQVFDRMEVYIDGGITRGTDIFKALCLGARAVGIGRGFLFALNYGKDGVERFVNILTDELETTMQQCGITSLDQVHPGLLHTGAVDHLVPGSEEHPYAKWKPRGKL
;
A
#
# COMPACT_ATOMS: atom_id res chain seq x y z
N MET A 1 5.50 -53.63 -9.88
CA MET A 1 6.61 -52.89 -9.23
C MET A 1 6.02 -52.19 -8.03
N GLY A 2 6.54 -52.50 -6.83
CA GLY A 2 5.97 -52.07 -5.56
C GLY A 2 6.03 -50.55 -5.36
N VAL A 3 4.98 -50.01 -4.76
CA VAL A 3 4.93 -48.65 -4.22
C VAL A 3 5.95 -48.59 -3.08
N GLN A 4 7.08 -47.92 -3.31
CA GLN A 4 8.00 -47.56 -2.22
C GLN A 4 7.28 -46.54 -1.33
N GLY A 5 6.99 -46.95 -0.10
CA GLY A 5 6.38 -46.09 0.92
C GLY A 5 7.28 -44.88 1.22
N ARG A 6 6.68 -43.69 1.29
CA ARG A 6 7.34 -42.51 1.87
C ARG A 6 7.78 -42.85 3.30
N PRO A 7 9.00 -42.49 3.74
CA PRO A 7 9.38 -42.65 5.13
C PRO A 7 8.45 -41.80 6.00
N SER A 8 7.86 -42.43 7.03
CA SER A 8 7.12 -41.71 8.06
C SER A 8 8.04 -40.67 8.70
N ALA A 9 7.61 -39.42 8.79
CA ALA A 9 8.38 -38.37 9.45
C ALA A 9 8.66 -38.77 10.91
N ARG A 10 9.90 -38.57 11.38
CA ARG A 10 10.29 -38.84 12.76
C ARG A 10 9.46 -37.97 13.71
N LEU A 11 8.81 -38.59 14.70
CA LEU A 11 8.19 -37.87 15.81
C LEU A 11 9.26 -37.54 16.87
N VAL A 12 9.27 -36.30 17.35
CA VAL A 12 10.27 -35.77 18.30
C VAL A 12 9.54 -35.25 19.53
N THR A 13 9.95 -35.68 20.73
CA THR A 13 9.24 -35.31 21.96
C THR A 13 9.62 -33.91 22.45
N ALA A 14 8.72 -33.28 23.23
CA ALA A 14 8.98 -31.99 23.86
C ALA A 14 10.21 -32.02 24.80
N GLU A 15 10.44 -33.15 25.48
CA GLU A 15 11.61 -33.37 26.33
C GLU A 15 12.91 -33.35 25.52
N GLU A 16 12.94 -34.10 24.41
CA GLU A 16 14.08 -34.15 23.49
C GLU A 16 14.39 -32.76 22.92
N ILE A 17 13.37 -32.06 22.42
CA ILE A 17 13.52 -30.69 21.88
C ILE A 17 14.08 -29.75 22.95
N SER A 18 13.65 -29.88 24.20
CA SER A 18 14.06 -28.99 25.29
C SER A 18 15.54 -29.10 25.69
N ALA A 19 16.24 -30.14 25.25
CA ALA A 19 17.68 -30.31 25.48
C ALA A 19 18.54 -29.39 24.60
N HIS A 20 18.04 -28.99 23.42
CA HIS A 20 18.79 -28.25 22.39
C HIS A 20 18.61 -26.73 22.55
N ARG A 21 19.29 -26.16 23.55
CA ARG A 21 19.09 -24.77 24.03
C ARG A 21 20.28 -23.83 23.89
N SER A 22 21.36 -24.27 23.27
CA SER A 22 22.61 -23.50 23.20
C SER A 22 22.87 -23.00 21.79
N LEU A 23 23.83 -22.09 21.61
CA LEU A 23 24.12 -21.51 20.29
C LEU A 23 24.66 -22.55 19.30
N ASP A 24 25.38 -23.55 19.82
CA ASP A 24 26.01 -24.59 19.02
C ASP A 24 25.17 -25.89 19.01
N ASP A 25 24.00 -25.87 19.67
CA ASP A 25 23.04 -26.97 19.73
C ASP A 25 21.62 -26.40 19.99
N LEU A 26 20.96 -25.95 18.92
CA LEU A 26 19.74 -25.13 18.94
C LEU A 26 18.63 -25.74 18.09
N TRP A 27 17.58 -26.27 18.71
CA TRP A 27 16.36 -26.68 17.99
C TRP A 27 15.18 -25.75 18.28
N LEU A 28 14.32 -25.56 17.29
CA LEU A 28 13.04 -24.85 17.42
C LEU A 28 11.91 -25.63 16.76
N VAL A 29 10.71 -25.52 17.31
CA VAL A 29 9.48 -25.93 16.61
C VAL A 29 8.87 -24.72 15.91
N VAL A 30 8.59 -24.86 14.61
CA VAL A 30 7.83 -23.88 13.82
C VAL A 30 6.79 -24.65 13.04
N ASP A 31 5.52 -24.33 13.28
CA ASP A 31 4.37 -24.93 12.62
C ASP A 31 4.38 -26.47 12.73
N GLY A 32 4.59 -26.96 13.96
CA GLY A 32 4.66 -28.40 14.27
C GLY A 32 5.91 -29.15 13.79
N VAL A 33 6.81 -28.50 13.04
CA VAL A 33 8.05 -29.12 12.53
C VAL A 33 9.25 -28.69 13.36
N VAL A 34 10.12 -29.64 13.70
CA VAL A 34 11.34 -29.43 14.47
C VAL A 34 12.52 -29.18 13.52
N TYR A 35 13.21 -28.06 13.72
CA TYR A 35 14.36 -27.65 12.93
C TYR A 35 15.61 -27.53 13.80
N ASP A 36 16.74 -28.04 13.30
CA ASP A 36 18.06 -27.74 13.82
C ASP A 36 18.59 -26.45 13.18
N LEU A 37 18.83 -25.45 14.04
CA LEU A 37 19.30 -24.13 13.65
C LEU A 37 20.73 -23.85 14.12
N SER A 38 21.45 -24.84 14.67
CA SER A 38 22.75 -24.63 15.33
C SER A 38 23.76 -23.88 14.43
N GLU A 39 23.88 -24.29 13.16
CA GLU A 39 24.78 -23.62 12.21
C GLU A 39 24.20 -22.32 11.63
N PHE A 40 22.87 -22.20 11.57
CA PHE A 40 22.19 -21.03 11.04
C PHE A 40 22.11 -19.90 12.07
N ALA A 41 22.17 -20.21 13.37
CA ALA A 41 21.87 -19.26 14.43
C ALA A 41 22.76 -18.02 14.40
N ARG A 42 24.04 -18.19 14.06
CA ARG A 42 25.03 -17.10 13.93
C ARG A 42 24.87 -16.29 12.64
N GLN A 43 24.21 -16.86 11.63
CA GLN A 43 23.94 -16.24 10.33
C GLN A 43 22.54 -15.61 10.28
N HIS A 44 21.72 -15.84 11.31
CA HIS A 44 20.36 -15.33 11.39
C HIS A 44 20.35 -13.79 11.33
N PRO A 45 19.64 -13.17 10.36
CA PRO A 45 19.66 -11.71 10.15
C PRO A 45 19.19 -10.88 11.35
N GLY A 46 18.31 -11.43 12.20
CA GLY A 46 17.86 -10.80 13.44
C GLY A 46 18.84 -10.97 14.62
N GLY A 47 19.99 -11.62 14.39
CA GLY A 47 20.96 -12.00 15.41
C GLY A 47 20.60 -13.31 16.13
N ALA A 48 21.64 -14.00 16.61
CA ALA A 48 21.50 -15.29 17.30
C ALA A 48 20.70 -15.21 18.61
N GLY A 49 20.78 -14.06 19.30
CA GLY A 49 20.10 -13.84 20.58
C GLY A 49 18.57 -13.98 20.48
N VAL A 50 17.98 -13.70 19.31
CA VAL A 50 16.53 -13.85 19.09
C VAL A 50 16.14 -15.32 19.08
N LEU A 51 16.92 -16.18 18.41
CA LEU A 51 16.67 -17.61 18.34
C LEU A 51 16.90 -18.28 19.70
N LEU A 52 17.96 -17.87 20.42
CA LEU A 52 18.27 -18.38 21.76
C LEU A 52 17.14 -18.13 22.78
N ARG A 53 16.35 -17.06 22.63
CA ARG A 53 15.19 -16.83 23.52
C ARG A 53 14.11 -17.90 23.42
N HIS A 54 14.04 -18.59 22.28
CA HIS A 54 13.05 -19.62 22.01
C HIS A 54 13.66 -21.02 21.92
N ALA A 55 14.98 -21.16 22.06
CA ALA A 55 15.69 -22.42 21.88
C ALA A 55 15.10 -23.56 22.74
N GLY A 56 14.97 -24.73 22.13
CA GLY A 56 14.34 -25.91 22.71
C GLY A 56 12.87 -25.71 23.09
N ARG A 57 12.12 -24.92 22.31
CA ARG A 57 10.68 -24.66 22.50
C ARG A 57 9.98 -24.45 21.16
N ASP A 58 8.66 -24.38 21.24
CA ASP A 58 7.82 -23.91 20.13
C ASP A 58 7.92 -22.39 19.98
N ALA A 59 8.37 -21.98 18.78
CA ALA A 59 8.56 -20.61 18.38
C ALA A 59 7.55 -20.17 17.32
N THR A 60 6.53 -20.96 16.99
CA THR A 60 5.59 -20.72 15.87
C THR A 60 4.96 -19.34 15.91
N VAL A 61 4.49 -18.90 17.08
CA VAL A 61 3.91 -17.55 17.25
C VAL A 61 4.95 -16.47 17.00
N ALA A 62 6.09 -16.51 17.71
CA ALA A 62 7.17 -15.54 17.55
C ALA A 62 7.76 -15.54 16.13
N TYR A 63 7.80 -16.69 15.47
CA TYR A 63 8.26 -16.85 14.11
C TYR A 63 7.26 -16.22 13.12
N SER A 64 5.96 -16.50 13.25
CA SER A 64 4.90 -16.02 12.33
C SER A 64 4.61 -14.52 12.43
N GLU A 65 4.93 -13.91 13.57
CA GLU A 65 4.90 -12.44 13.76
C GLU A 65 5.90 -11.72 12.84
N VAL A 66 7.00 -12.38 12.48
CA VAL A 66 8.13 -11.76 11.76
C VAL A 66 8.34 -12.37 10.37
N HIS A 67 8.04 -13.66 10.19
CA HIS A 67 8.38 -14.42 8.98
C HIS A 67 7.14 -15.11 8.39
N ALA A 68 7.11 -15.28 7.07
CA ALA A 68 6.11 -16.13 6.43
C ALA A 68 6.37 -17.61 6.81
N PRO A 69 5.33 -18.43 7.03
CA PRO A 69 5.47 -19.85 7.38
C PRO A 69 6.33 -20.66 6.40
N SER A 70 6.32 -20.29 5.12
CA SER A 70 7.07 -20.94 4.05
C SER A 70 8.57 -20.63 4.07
N LEU A 71 9.01 -19.52 4.67
CA LEU A 71 10.39 -19.02 4.53
C LEU A 71 11.42 -19.97 5.13
N ILE A 72 11.14 -20.59 6.28
CA ILE A 72 12.03 -21.55 6.94
C ILE A 72 12.30 -22.77 6.05
N ARG A 73 11.30 -23.17 5.24
CA ARG A 73 11.42 -24.31 4.31
C ARG A 73 12.24 -23.98 3.07
N LEU A 74 12.33 -22.71 2.70
CA LEU A 74 13.12 -22.21 1.56
C LEU A 74 14.55 -21.84 1.96
N THR A 75 14.75 -21.46 3.22
CA THR A 75 16.03 -20.95 3.72
C THR A 75 16.91 -22.07 4.29
N LEU A 76 16.31 -23.10 4.91
CA LEU A 76 17.04 -24.23 5.48
C LEU A 76 16.94 -25.46 4.57
N PRO A 77 18.07 -26.17 4.33
CA PRO A 77 18.05 -27.42 3.59
C PRO A 77 17.23 -28.48 4.34
N GLU A 78 16.64 -29.42 3.61
CA GLU A 78 15.78 -30.47 4.18
C GLU A 78 16.48 -31.30 5.28
N ALA A 79 17.80 -31.44 5.19
CA ALA A 79 18.64 -32.10 6.20
C ALA A 79 18.59 -31.46 7.60
N ARG A 80 18.12 -30.20 7.71
CA ARG A 80 17.93 -29.51 9.00
C ARG A 80 16.55 -29.74 9.61
N ARG A 81 15.66 -30.46 8.92
CA ARG A 81 14.37 -30.89 9.47
C ARG A 81 14.58 -32.17 10.24
N ILE A 82 14.45 -32.09 11.55
CA ILE A 82 14.66 -33.21 12.44
C ILE A 82 13.44 -34.13 12.46
N GLY A 83 12.24 -33.56 12.40
CA GLY A 83 11.00 -34.31 12.47
C GLY A 83 9.78 -33.43 12.75
N VAL A 84 8.70 -34.05 13.20
CA VAL A 84 7.46 -33.40 13.61
C VAL A 84 7.34 -33.52 15.13
N LEU A 85 6.89 -32.46 15.80
CA LEU A 85 6.64 -32.49 17.24
C LEU A 85 5.59 -33.55 17.58
N ASP A 86 5.90 -34.44 18.52
CA ASP A 86 4.93 -35.34 19.12
C ASP A 86 4.05 -34.56 20.10
N GLU A 87 2.88 -34.12 19.65
CA GLU A 87 1.94 -33.35 20.47
C GLU A 87 1.48 -34.11 21.72
N SER A 88 1.50 -35.46 21.69
CA SER A 88 1.14 -36.30 22.85
C SER A 88 2.17 -36.25 23.99
N SER A 89 3.41 -35.81 23.68
CA SER A 89 4.48 -35.63 24.66
C SER A 89 4.40 -34.32 25.46
N THR A 90 3.40 -33.48 25.20
CA THR A 90 3.19 -32.23 25.93
C THR A 90 2.26 -32.47 27.15
N THR A 91 2.80 -32.60 28.35
CA THR A 91 1.98 -32.76 29.58
C THR A 91 1.28 -31.43 29.94
N THR A 92 0.03 -31.55 30.39
CA THR A 92 -1.12 -30.61 30.32
C THR A 92 -1.03 -29.24 31.03
N THR A 93 -1.79 -28.28 30.48
CA THR A 93 -2.35 -27.03 31.08
C THR A 93 -1.40 -25.94 31.55
N ALA A 94 -1.04 -25.04 30.64
CA ALA A 94 -0.86 -23.62 30.94
C ALA A 94 -1.47 -22.81 29.80
N THR A 95 -2.43 -21.95 30.12
CA THR A 95 -3.08 -21.02 29.18
C THR A 95 -2.05 -20.13 28.49
N ILE A 96 -2.41 -19.70 27.28
CA ILE A 96 -1.58 -19.03 26.25
C ILE A 96 -0.91 -17.71 26.70
N GLU A 97 -1.09 -17.24 27.94
CA GLU A 97 -0.57 -15.94 28.39
C GLU A 97 0.75 -15.97 29.20
N ASP A 98 1.25 -17.12 29.65
CA ASP A 98 2.38 -17.14 30.61
C ASP A 98 3.77 -17.49 30.02
N ARG A 99 3.89 -17.59 28.69
CA ARG A 99 5.15 -18.02 28.02
C ARG A 99 6.03 -16.87 27.48
N ALA A 100 5.71 -15.61 27.77
CA ALA A 100 6.33 -14.45 27.12
C ALA A 100 7.16 -13.50 28.04
N ARG A 101 7.52 -13.88 29.27
CA ARG A 101 8.30 -12.98 30.16
C ARG A 101 9.75 -13.47 30.35
N PRO A 102 10.79 -12.68 29.99
CA PRO A 102 12.16 -12.98 30.35
C PRO A 102 12.42 -12.66 31.84
N PRO A 103 13.30 -13.40 32.53
CA PRO A 103 13.73 -13.04 33.89
C PRO A 103 14.59 -11.76 33.88
N PRO A 104 14.60 -10.98 34.99
CA PRO A 104 15.40 -9.75 35.07
C PRO A 104 16.90 -10.05 35.09
N LEU A 105 17.66 -9.27 34.31
CA LEU A 105 19.12 -9.25 34.32
C LEU A 105 19.62 -8.62 35.63
N THR A 106 20.33 -9.38 36.45
CA THR A 106 21.10 -8.85 37.58
C THR A 106 22.32 -8.10 37.05
N ARG A 107 22.35 -6.77 37.25
CA ARG A 107 23.58 -5.97 37.10
C ARG A 107 24.33 -6.03 38.43
N GLY A 108 25.59 -6.46 38.38
CA GLY A 108 26.49 -6.42 39.53
C GLY A 108 26.76 -4.98 39.96
N GLU A 109 26.60 -4.74 41.25
CA GLU A 109 26.96 -3.49 41.92
C GLU A 109 28.47 -3.50 42.19
N GLY A 110 29.16 -2.51 41.64
CA GLY A 110 30.54 -2.16 42.00
C GLY A 110 30.51 -0.84 42.77
N GLU A 111 31.08 -0.87 43.96
CA GLU A 111 31.23 0.25 44.90
C GLU A 111 32.11 1.37 44.33
N GLY A 112 31.81 2.62 44.71
CA GLY A 112 32.63 3.78 44.40
C GLY A 112 32.10 5.06 45.07
N GLU A 113 32.64 5.36 46.25
CA GLU A 113 32.47 6.63 46.97
C GLU A 113 33.12 7.81 46.23
N GLY A 114 32.56 9.02 46.35
CA GLY A 114 33.22 10.24 45.83
C GLY A 114 32.43 11.56 45.89
N LYS A 115 32.50 12.21 47.05
CA LYS A 115 32.33 13.65 47.37
C LYS A 115 32.00 14.67 46.26
N GLY A 116 30.86 15.35 46.45
CA GLY A 116 30.63 16.80 46.51
C GLY A 116 31.30 17.77 45.53
N LYS A 117 30.47 18.53 44.81
CA LYS A 117 30.68 19.95 44.47
C LYS A 117 29.33 20.66 44.27
N GLU A 118 29.22 21.82 44.88
CA GLU A 118 28.16 22.83 44.72
C GLU A 118 28.34 23.54 43.37
N GLU A 119 27.25 23.74 42.62
CA GLU A 119 27.18 24.68 41.49
C GLU A 119 25.89 25.49 41.58
N GLU A 120 26.04 26.77 41.28
CA GLU A 120 25.10 27.88 41.45
C GLU A 120 23.85 27.77 40.56
N GLU A 121 22.76 28.36 41.07
CA GLU A 121 21.42 28.44 40.48
C GLU A 121 21.38 29.37 39.25
N GLU A 122 21.11 28.82 38.05
CA GLU A 122 20.56 29.58 36.91
C GLU A 122 19.02 29.43 36.89
N PRO A 123 18.24 30.49 36.58
CA PRO A 123 16.79 30.42 36.59
C PRO A 123 16.26 29.52 35.45
N PRO A 124 15.16 28.77 35.67
CA PRO A 124 14.68 27.79 34.71
C PRO A 124 14.15 28.45 33.42
N PRO A 125 14.33 27.81 32.24
CA PRO A 125 13.63 28.21 31.03
C PRO A 125 12.11 28.07 31.20
N PRO A 126 11.30 28.85 30.45
CA PRO A 126 9.84 28.80 30.56
C PRO A 126 9.32 27.38 30.30
N PRO A 127 8.19 26.99 30.91
CA PRO A 127 7.72 25.61 30.84
C PRO A 127 7.44 25.23 29.39
N THR A 128 8.22 24.28 28.89
CA THR A 128 7.81 23.48 27.73
C THR A 128 6.53 22.76 28.15
N PRO A 129 5.44 22.78 27.36
CA PRO A 129 4.23 22.06 27.73
C PRO A 129 4.57 20.58 27.89
N THR A 130 4.62 20.13 29.14
CA THR A 130 4.72 18.72 29.50
C THR A 130 3.40 18.08 29.07
N ILE A 131 3.39 17.51 27.88
CA ILE A 131 2.48 16.42 27.56
C ILE A 131 2.80 15.35 28.61
N SER A 132 1.96 15.29 29.63
CA SER A 132 1.93 14.20 30.60
C SER A 132 2.18 12.91 29.84
N SER A 133 3.24 12.19 30.21
CA SER A 133 3.52 10.85 29.72
C SER A 133 2.36 9.96 30.15
N ALA A 134 1.29 9.97 29.36
CA ALA A 134 0.22 9.02 29.46
C ALA A 134 0.90 7.66 29.37
N LYS A 135 0.85 6.92 30.48
CA LYS A 135 1.20 5.50 30.52
C LYS A 135 0.62 4.89 29.25
N ALA A 136 1.49 4.43 28.36
CA ALA A 136 1.10 3.78 27.12
C ALA A 136 0.19 2.62 27.50
N ASN A 137 -1.11 2.84 27.38
CA ASN A 137 -2.09 1.83 27.65
C ASN A 137 -1.90 0.78 26.56
N LYS A 138 -1.42 -0.41 26.93
CA LYS A 138 -1.43 -1.61 26.08
C LYS A 138 -2.88 -2.08 25.91
N GLY A 139 -3.78 -1.19 25.50
CA GLY A 139 -5.15 -1.53 25.17
C GLY A 139 -5.13 -2.26 23.84
N ALA A 140 -5.61 -3.50 23.82
CA ALA A 140 -5.89 -4.21 22.58
C ALA A 140 -6.72 -3.29 21.65
N ALA A 141 -6.37 -3.28 20.37
CA ALA A 141 -7.16 -2.63 19.33
C ALA A 141 -8.64 -2.96 19.50
N LYS A 142 -9.52 -1.94 19.56
CA LYS A 142 -10.95 -2.20 19.57
C LYS A 142 -11.35 -2.80 18.22
N PRO A 143 -12.25 -3.79 18.18
CA PRO A 143 -12.78 -4.26 16.91
C PRO A 143 -13.45 -3.09 16.18
N PRO A 144 -13.30 -3.00 14.85
CA PRO A 144 -13.91 -1.92 14.10
C PRO A 144 -15.45 -2.07 14.09
N PRO A 145 -16.22 -0.98 13.93
CA PRO A 145 -17.69 -1.04 13.88
C PRO A 145 -18.17 -1.91 12.71
N PRO A 146 -19.41 -2.43 12.73
CA PRO A 146 -19.92 -3.29 11.65
C PRO A 146 -19.79 -2.63 10.28
N LEU A 147 -19.36 -3.39 9.26
CA LEU A 147 -19.14 -2.86 7.91
C LEU A 147 -20.41 -2.20 7.31
N SER A 148 -21.58 -2.73 7.66
CA SER A 148 -22.89 -2.18 7.25
C SER A 148 -23.19 -0.79 7.81
N SER A 149 -22.54 -0.36 8.89
CA SER A 149 -22.71 0.99 9.43
C SER A 149 -21.88 2.04 8.71
N LEU A 150 -20.97 1.63 7.82
CA LEU A 150 -20.15 2.56 7.03
C LEU A 150 -20.92 2.98 5.79
N ILE A 151 -21.14 4.30 5.66
CA ILE A 151 -21.93 4.90 4.58
C ILE A 151 -21.10 5.82 3.69
N ASN A 152 -19.88 6.18 4.10
CA ASN A 152 -18.97 7.00 3.30
C ASN A 152 -17.48 6.71 3.60
N ALA A 153 -16.58 7.23 2.76
CA ALA A 153 -15.13 7.07 2.90
C ALA A 153 -14.53 7.57 4.22
N HIS A 154 -15.12 8.60 4.85
CA HIS A 154 -14.65 9.11 6.14
C HIS A 154 -14.98 8.17 7.28
N ASP A 155 -16.06 7.39 7.20
CA ASP A 155 -16.40 6.41 8.23
C ASP A 155 -15.35 5.31 8.32
N PHE A 156 -14.78 4.87 7.19
CA PHE A 156 -13.64 3.95 7.17
C PHE A 156 -12.42 4.52 7.88
N ARG A 157 -12.13 5.81 7.66
CA ARG A 157 -11.03 6.50 8.37
C ARG A 157 -11.28 6.53 9.88
N LEU A 158 -12.51 6.82 10.32
CA LEU A 158 -12.87 6.85 11.73
C LEU A 158 -12.81 5.45 12.36
N ALA A 159 -13.31 4.43 11.65
CA ALA A 159 -13.19 3.03 12.06
C ALA A 159 -11.73 2.62 12.24
N ALA A 160 -10.88 2.92 11.25
CA ALA A 160 -9.45 2.66 11.30
C ALA A 160 -8.74 3.42 12.44
N GLN A 161 -9.13 4.66 12.73
CA GLN A 161 -8.56 5.44 13.85
C GLN A 161 -8.74 4.75 15.20
N GLN A 162 -9.86 4.04 15.38
CA GLN A 162 -10.21 3.38 16.64
C GLN A 162 -9.60 1.98 16.79
N SER A 163 -9.34 1.32 15.67
CA SER A 163 -8.98 -0.10 15.61
C SER A 163 -7.52 -0.34 15.21
N TYR A 164 -6.88 0.57 14.48
CA TYR A 164 -5.47 0.41 14.15
C TYR A 164 -4.56 0.65 15.35
N THR A 165 -3.45 -0.08 15.36
CA THR A 165 -2.36 0.20 16.30
C THR A 165 -1.84 1.61 16.08
N PRO A 166 -1.26 2.28 17.12
CA PRO A 166 -0.68 3.61 16.96
C PRO A 166 0.33 3.69 15.80
N LYS A 167 1.10 2.62 15.57
CA LYS A 167 2.08 2.52 14.49
C LYS A 167 1.42 2.45 13.10
N ALA A 168 0.43 1.59 12.92
CA ALA A 168 -0.30 1.51 11.66
C ALA A 168 -1.03 2.83 11.36
N TRP A 169 -1.67 3.42 12.37
CA TRP A 169 -2.34 4.72 12.24
C TRP A 169 -1.38 5.85 11.86
N ALA A 170 -0.24 5.96 12.53
CA ALA A 170 0.78 6.96 12.19
C ALA A 170 1.29 6.76 10.77
N PHE A 171 1.68 5.53 10.41
CA PHE A 171 2.19 5.20 9.07
C PHE A 171 1.22 5.63 7.97
N LEU A 172 -0.08 5.38 8.19
CA LEU A 172 -1.13 5.68 7.22
C LEU A 172 -1.48 7.17 7.13
N THR A 173 -1.57 7.85 8.27
CA THR A 173 -2.04 9.24 8.34
C THR A 173 -0.94 10.28 8.24
N SER A 174 0.32 9.87 8.38
CA SER A 174 1.44 10.79 8.23
C SER A 174 1.60 11.30 6.80
N ALA A 175 2.09 12.53 6.73
CA ALA A 175 2.46 13.27 5.53
C ALA A 175 3.78 14.02 5.82
N ALA A 176 4.33 14.66 4.79
CA ALA A 176 5.57 15.39 4.90
C ALA A 176 5.38 16.62 5.80
N THR A 177 6.33 16.84 6.72
CA THR A 177 6.45 18.03 7.58
C THR A 177 5.11 18.46 8.19
N ASP A 178 4.56 19.60 7.78
CA ASP A 178 3.37 20.23 8.35
C ASP A 178 2.06 19.69 7.75
N CYS A 179 2.15 18.71 6.85
CA CYS A 179 1.02 18.02 6.23
C CYS A 179 0.13 18.92 5.35
N LEU A 180 0.61 20.10 4.95
CA LEU A 180 -0.17 21.10 4.21
C LEU A 180 -0.59 20.60 2.84
N THR A 181 0.30 19.92 2.10
CA THR A 181 -0.04 19.35 0.79
C THR A 181 -1.10 18.26 0.91
N MET A 182 -1.08 17.45 1.97
CA MET A 182 -2.10 16.44 2.21
C MET A 182 -3.48 17.08 2.39
N GLU A 183 -3.58 18.14 3.18
CA GLU A 183 -4.82 18.88 3.41
C GLU A 183 -5.28 19.62 2.14
N ARG A 184 -4.35 20.23 1.40
CA ARG A 184 -4.62 20.92 0.13
C ARG A 184 -5.19 19.98 -0.92
N ASN A 185 -4.64 18.76 -1.04
CA ASN A 185 -5.14 17.76 -1.99
C ASN A 185 -6.63 17.51 -1.80
N SER A 186 -7.13 17.39 -0.56
CA SER A 186 -8.56 17.19 -0.30
C SER A 186 -9.36 18.48 -0.42
N SER A 187 -8.89 19.59 0.16
CA SER A 187 -9.65 20.84 0.21
C SER A 187 -9.77 21.56 -1.13
N ALA A 188 -8.89 21.31 -2.10
CA ALA A 188 -8.99 21.93 -3.43
C ALA A 188 -10.22 21.44 -4.22
N TYR A 189 -10.59 20.16 -4.08
CA TYR A 189 -11.78 19.60 -4.77
C TYR A 189 -13.07 20.30 -4.33
N SER A 190 -13.22 20.64 -3.05
CA SER A 190 -14.44 21.28 -2.52
C SER A 190 -14.64 22.72 -3.04
N ARG A 191 -13.57 23.36 -3.52
CA ARG A 191 -13.62 24.70 -4.12
C ARG A 191 -14.01 24.69 -5.60
N ILE A 192 -14.10 23.53 -6.24
CA ILE A 192 -14.58 23.39 -7.62
C ILE A 192 -16.07 23.02 -7.58
N GLY A 193 -16.91 23.90 -8.12
CA GLY A 193 -18.37 23.70 -8.19
C GLY A 193 -18.79 22.81 -9.36
N LEU A 194 -19.92 22.12 -9.23
CA LEU A 194 -20.56 21.38 -10.32
C LEU A 194 -21.59 22.26 -11.04
N ARG A 195 -21.78 22.05 -12.35
CA ARG A 195 -22.74 22.76 -13.21
C ARG A 195 -23.73 21.76 -13.82
N PRO A 196 -24.77 21.36 -13.06
CA PRO A 196 -25.68 20.31 -13.50
C PRO A 196 -26.51 20.71 -14.73
N ARG A 197 -26.86 19.72 -15.56
CA ARG A 197 -27.72 19.88 -16.73
C ARG A 197 -29.09 19.25 -16.46
N VAL A 198 -30.13 20.08 -16.46
CA VAL A 198 -31.50 19.66 -16.19
C VAL A 198 -32.24 19.18 -17.44
N LEU A 199 -33.38 18.51 -17.26
CA LEU A 199 -34.25 17.98 -18.32
C LEU A 199 -33.50 17.02 -19.27
N ARG A 200 -32.68 16.13 -18.70
CA ARG A 200 -32.02 15.05 -19.41
C ARG A 200 -32.49 13.71 -18.86
N ASP A 201 -32.63 12.73 -19.73
CA ASP A 201 -32.88 11.35 -19.31
C ASP A 201 -31.63 10.80 -18.66
N VAL A 202 -31.75 10.48 -17.37
CA VAL A 202 -30.69 9.92 -16.53
C VAL A 202 -31.18 8.66 -15.80
N SER A 203 -32.14 7.97 -16.42
CA SER A 203 -32.66 6.70 -15.92
C SER A 203 -31.50 5.75 -15.59
N ALA A 204 -31.54 5.08 -14.44
CA ALA A 204 -30.45 4.23 -13.95
C ALA A 204 -29.96 3.18 -14.97
N ALA A 205 -30.88 2.63 -15.78
CA ALA A 205 -30.55 1.67 -16.85
C ALA A 205 -29.62 2.23 -17.94
N LEU A 206 -29.44 3.55 -18.03
CA LEU A 206 -28.57 4.21 -19.00
C LEU A 206 -27.17 4.49 -18.46
N VAL A 207 -26.95 4.39 -17.14
CA VAL A 207 -25.69 4.80 -16.53
C VAL A 207 -24.61 3.76 -16.78
N ASP A 208 -23.50 4.18 -17.40
CA ASP A 208 -22.30 3.38 -17.62
C ASP A 208 -21.07 4.08 -17.04
N LEU A 209 -20.48 3.44 -16.02
CA LEU A 209 -19.23 3.86 -15.39
C LEU A 209 -17.99 3.23 -16.04
N SER A 210 -18.17 2.32 -17.01
CA SER A 210 -17.07 1.58 -17.58
C SER A 210 -16.18 2.45 -18.47
N THR A 211 -14.89 2.12 -18.49
CA THR A 211 -13.90 2.79 -19.33
C THR A 211 -12.78 1.81 -19.66
N THR A 212 -11.68 2.28 -20.23
CA THR A 212 -10.45 1.49 -20.32
C THR A 212 -9.29 2.20 -19.62
N ILE A 213 -8.33 1.43 -19.13
CA ILE A 213 -7.06 1.94 -18.60
C ILE A 213 -5.95 1.18 -19.33
N LEU A 214 -5.13 1.89 -20.12
CA LEU A 214 -4.09 1.31 -20.96
C LEU A 214 -4.62 0.18 -21.86
N GLY A 215 -5.76 0.45 -22.49
CA GLY A 215 -6.45 -0.52 -23.37
C GLY A 215 -7.21 -1.64 -22.66
N SER A 216 -7.09 -1.79 -21.34
CA SER A 216 -7.83 -2.82 -20.58
C SER A 216 -9.18 -2.28 -20.11
N ARG A 217 -10.29 -2.97 -20.42
CA ARG A 217 -11.63 -2.57 -19.95
C ARG A 217 -11.74 -2.72 -18.43
N VAL A 218 -12.33 -1.72 -17.77
CA VAL A 218 -12.57 -1.67 -16.32
C VAL A 218 -14.00 -1.23 -16.04
N ARG A 219 -14.57 -1.61 -14.90
CA ARG A 219 -15.99 -1.32 -14.57
C ARG A 219 -16.22 0.08 -14.00
N ALA A 220 -15.18 0.71 -13.47
CA ALA A 220 -15.23 2.06 -12.93
C ALA A 220 -13.91 2.79 -13.20
N PRO A 221 -13.90 4.14 -13.27
CA PRO A 221 -12.71 4.93 -13.59
C PRO A 221 -11.83 5.17 -12.35
N LEU A 222 -11.61 4.12 -11.56
CA LEU A 222 -10.77 4.17 -10.37
C LEU A 222 -9.95 2.88 -10.21
N PHE A 223 -8.83 2.97 -9.50
CA PHE A 223 -7.98 1.82 -9.20
C PHE A 223 -7.34 1.95 -7.81
N VAL A 224 -6.89 0.81 -7.27
CA VAL A 224 -6.11 0.79 -6.03
C VAL A 224 -4.72 1.36 -6.35
N ALA A 225 -4.43 2.55 -5.82
CA ALA A 225 -3.12 3.18 -6.00
C ALA A 225 -2.02 2.37 -5.29
N PRO A 226 -0.76 2.48 -5.74
CA PRO A 226 0.34 1.75 -5.12
C PRO A 226 0.49 2.15 -3.66
N THR A 227 0.24 1.18 -2.79
CA THR A 227 0.35 1.28 -1.34
C THR A 227 1.26 0.17 -0.85
N SER A 228 2.01 0.45 0.21
CA SER A 228 3.03 -0.44 0.74
C SER A 228 2.61 -0.95 2.09
N MET A 229 3.15 -2.10 2.50
CA MET A 229 3.03 -2.64 3.85
C MET A 229 1.59 -2.96 4.26
N GLY A 230 0.83 -3.61 3.37
CA GLY A 230 -0.55 -4.03 3.62
C GLY A 230 -0.72 -4.84 4.92
N ARG A 231 0.31 -5.62 5.32
CA ARG A 231 0.30 -6.40 6.57
C ARG A 231 0.25 -5.56 7.86
N LEU A 232 0.50 -4.26 7.79
CA LEU A 232 0.27 -3.35 8.92
C LEU A 232 -1.23 -3.15 9.22
N PHE A 233 -2.09 -3.43 8.25
CA PHE A 233 -3.52 -3.11 8.28
C PHE A 233 -4.41 -4.35 8.28
N HIS A 234 -3.94 -5.43 7.64
CA HIS A 234 -4.65 -6.70 7.59
C HIS A 234 -3.65 -7.84 7.37
N PRO A 235 -3.81 -9.02 8.01
CA PRO A 235 -2.86 -10.13 7.87
C PRO A 235 -2.59 -10.57 6.43
N GLU A 236 -3.61 -10.49 5.57
CA GLU A 236 -3.53 -10.84 4.14
C GLU A 236 -3.15 -9.65 3.23
N GLY A 237 -3.04 -8.43 3.77
CA GLY A 237 -2.50 -7.25 3.11
C GLY A 237 -2.96 -7.03 1.67
N GLU A 238 -1.99 -6.88 0.76
CA GLU A 238 -2.23 -6.59 -0.66
C GLU A 238 -2.98 -7.70 -1.41
N ARG A 239 -3.04 -8.94 -0.88
CA ARG A 239 -3.84 -10.02 -1.47
C ARG A 239 -5.34 -9.73 -1.34
N GLU A 240 -5.79 -9.18 -0.21
CA GLU A 240 -7.19 -8.77 -0.02
C GLU A 240 -7.56 -7.53 -0.82
N LEU A 241 -6.61 -6.61 -1.02
CA LEU A 241 -6.79 -5.50 -1.96
C LEU A 241 -7.04 -6.05 -3.38
N GLY A 242 -6.26 -7.05 -3.81
CA GLY A 242 -6.42 -7.70 -5.11
C GLY A 242 -7.76 -8.43 -5.25
N ARG A 243 -8.14 -9.24 -4.26
CA ARG A 243 -9.44 -9.95 -4.25
C ARG A 243 -10.63 -8.98 -4.31
N GLY A 244 -10.61 -7.92 -3.50
CA GLY A 244 -11.66 -6.91 -3.52
C GLY A 244 -11.70 -6.13 -4.85
N ALA A 245 -10.54 -5.81 -5.42
CA ALA A 245 -10.43 -5.15 -6.72
C ALA A 245 -10.98 -6.02 -7.86
N GLN A 246 -10.67 -7.32 -7.85
CA GLN A 246 -11.19 -8.32 -8.80
C GLN A 246 -12.72 -8.33 -8.79
N ARG A 247 -13.33 -8.45 -7.60
CA ARG A 247 -14.79 -8.47 -7.44
C ARG A 247 -15.50 -7.29 -8.04
N LEU A 248 -14.80 -6.15 -8.07
CA LEU A 248 -15.32 -4.86 -8.49
C LEU A 248 -14.93 -4.49 -9.91
N GLY A 249 -14.13 -5.32 -10.59
CA GLY A 249 -13.70 -5.06 -11.95
C GLY A 249 -12.81 -3.82 -12.06
N ILE A 250 -12.05 -3.50 -11.01
CA ILE A 250 -11.11 -2.37 -10.97
C ILE A 250 -9.66 -2.87 -10.86
N PRO A 251 -8.67 -2.15 -11.40
CA PRO A 251 -7.27 -2.56 -11.32
C PRO A 251 -6.68 -2.42 -9.90
N GLN A 252 -5.66 -3.21 -9.62
CA GLN A 252 -4.72 -2.98 -8.52
C GLN A 252 -3.35 -2.59 -9.07
N CYS A 253 -2.78 -1.48 -8.57
CA CYS A 253 -1.38 -1.14 -8.79
C CYS A 253 -0.54 -1.59 -7.57
N VAL A 254 0.29 -2.62 -7.74
CA VAL A 254 1.09 -3.22 -6.67
C VAL A 254 2.39 -2.45 -6.46
N SER A 255 2.73 -2.09 -5.22
CA SER A 255 3.96 -1.37 -4.87
C SER A 255 5.21 -2.26 -4.95
N THR A 256 6.37 -1.69 -5.29
CA THR A 256 7.68 -2.33 -5.08
C THR A 256 7.92 -2.70 -3.61
N SER A 257 7.23 -2.04 -2.67
CA SER A 257 7.36 -2.22 -1.23
C SER A 257 6.14 -2.92 -0.60
N CYS A 258 5.45 -3.79 -1.35
CA CYS A 258 4.33 -4.58 -0.84
C CYS A 258 4.78 -5.65 0.19
N SER A 259 3.84 -6.12 1.03
CA SER A 259 4.13 -7.11 2.07
C SER A 259 4.25 -8.55 1.56
N PHE A 260 3.82 -8.83 0.34
CA PHE A 260 3.84 -10.16 -0.28
C PHE A 260 4.60 -10.12 -1.59
N PRO A 261 5.23 -11.23 -2.02
CA PRO A 261 5.75 -11.36 -3.38
C PRO A 261 4.65 -11.09 -4.41
N LEU A 262 5.01 -10.43 -5.52
CA LEU A 262 4.07 -10.12 -6.60
C LEU A 262 3.29 -11.35 -7.12
N PRO A 263 3.93 -12.53 -7.33
CA PRO A 263 3.19 -13.72 -7.75
C PRO A 263 2.05 -14.10 -6.79
N GLU A 264 2.27 -14.05 -5.47
CA GLU A 264 1.23 -14.40 -4.49
C GLU A 264 0.04 -13.43 -4.50
N ILE A 265 0.29 -12.15 -4.81
CA ILE A 265 -0.78 -11.15 -4.97
C ILE A 265 -1.59 -11.45 -6.23
N MET A 266 -0.92 -11.76 -7.34
CA MET A 266 -1.59 -12.08 -8.60
C MET A 266 -2.32 -13.42 -8.55
N ASP A 267 -1.77 -14.43 -7.88
CA ASP A 267 -2.43 -15.72 -7.63
C ASP A 267 -3.74 -15.50 -6.84
N ALA A 268 -3.74 -14.59 -5.87
CA ALA A 268 -4.95 -14.26 -5.11
C ALA A 268 -6.04 -13.57 -5.96
N VAL A 269 -5.64 -12.73 -6.93
CA VAL A 269 -6.55 -12.09 -7.89
C VAL A 269 -7.14 -13.13 -8.85
N GLU A 270 -6.30 -14.00 -9.39
CA GLU A 270 -6.71 -15.06 -10.31
C GLU A 270 -7.63 -16.07 -9.64
N ALA A 271 -7.29 -16.52 -8.42
CA ALA A 271 -8.14 -17.43 -7.65
C ALA A 271 -9.52 -16.83 -7.32
N GLU A 272 -9.59 -15.51 -7.06
CA GLU A 272 -10.91 -14.86 -6.85
C GLU A 272 -11.69 -14.80 -8.17
N ALA A 273 -11.04 -14.51 -9.30
CA ALA A 273 -11.69 -14.53 -10.61
C ALA A 273 -12.25 -15.92 -10.97
N GLU A 274 -11.48 -16.98 -10.70
CA GLU A 274 -11.90 -18.36 -10.87
C GLU A 274 -13.10 -18.72 -9.99
N ALA A 275 -13.05 -18.34 -8.70
CA ALA A 275 -14.16 -18.55 -7.77
C ALA A 275 -15.45 -17.84 -8.21
N GLU A 276 -15.34 -16.61 -8.75
CA GLU A 276 -16.49 -15.89 -9.32
C GLU A 276 -17.05 -16.57 -10.57
N ALA A 277 -16.18 -17.10 -11.43
CA ALA A 277 -16.59 -17.84 -12.63
C ALA A 277 -17.36 -19.11 -12.27
N GLU A 278 -16.88 -19.86 -11.28
CA GLU A 278 -17.54 -21.06 -10.77
C GLU A 278 -18.91 -20.73 -10.13
N ALA A 279 -18.98 -19.69 -9.31
CA ALA A 279 -20.22 -19.24 -8.68
C ALA A 279 -21.26 -18.79 -9.73
N GLY A 280 -20.81 -18.06 -10.77
CA GLY A 280 -21.66 -17.64 -11.88
C GLY A 280 -22.16 -18.81 -12.75
N ALA A 281 -21.32 -19.82 -13.00
CA ALA A 281 -21.71 -21.03 -13.73
C ALA A 281 -22.75 -21.86 -12.95
N GLY A 282 -22.66 -21.92 -11.62
CA GLY A 282 -23.64 -22.59 -10.76
C GLY A 282 -25.02 -21.92 -10.74
N ALA A 283 -25.07 -20.58 -10.84
CA ALA A 283 -26.33 -19.83 -10.92
C ALA A 283 -27.03 -19.97 -12.29
N GLY A 284 -26.27 -20.22 -13.37
CA GLY A 284 -26.79 -20.41 -14.73
C GLY A 284 -27.49 -21.75 -15.00
N ALA A 285 -27.30 -22.76 -14.14
CA ALA A 285 -27.94 -24.07 -14.29
C ALA A 285 -29.44 -24.09 -13.89
N GLY A 286 -29.97 -22.96 -13.38
CA GLY A 286 -31.37 -22.81 -12.94
C GLY A 286 -32.21 -21.84 -13.78
N ALA A 287 -31.78 -21.48 -15.00
CA ALA A 287 -32.54 -20.59 -15.88
C ALA A 287 -33.74 -21.33 -16.53
N GLY A 288 -34.79 -21.56 -15.74
CA GLY A 288 -36.12 -21.88 -16.25
C GLY A 288 -36.76 -20.63 -16.86
N THR A 289 -37.56 -20.82 -17.90
CA THR A 289 -38.42 -19.77 -18.48
C THR A 289 -39.43 -19.29 -17.44
N ASN A 290 -39.46 -18.00 -17.12
CA ASN A 290 -40.56 -17.41 -16.35
C ASN A 290 -41.84 -17.35 -17.21
N GLU A 291 -43.01 -17.44 -16.59
CA GLU A 291 -44.34 -17.55 -17.22
C GLU A 291 -44.71 -16.39 -18.18
N ASP A 292 -43.96 -15.28 -18.17
CA ASP A 292 -44.23 -14.08 -18.96
C ASP A 292 -43.49 -13.99 -20.31
N GLY A 293 -42.72 -15.01 -20.70
CA GLY A 293 -42.08 -15.05 -22.03
C GLY A 293 -40.96 -14.02 -22.26
N MET A 294 -40.52 -13.28 -21.23
CA MET A 294 -39.29 -12.49 -21.26
C MET A 294 -38.07 -13.39 -21.15
N THR A 295 -37.21 -13.38 -22.17
CA THR A 295 -35.87 -13.98 -22.10
C THR A 295 -35.05 -13.26 -21.03
N ALA A 296 -34.54 -14.01 -20.05
CA ALA A 296 -33.55 -13.50 -19.11
C ALA A 296 -32.36 -12.89 -19.87
N PRO A 297 -31.73 -11.80 -19.38
CA PRO A 297 -30.55 -11.24 -20.00
C PRO A 297 -29.48 -12.32 -20.18
N ALA A 298 -28.76 -12.26 -21.30
CA ALA A 298 -27.68 -13.19 -21.58
C ALA A 298 -26.72 -13.24 -20.38
N PRO A 299 -26.22 -14.44 -19.99
CA PRO A 299 -25.31 -14.57 -18.86
C PRO A 299 -24.12 -13.63 -19.05
N ALA A 300 -23.74 -12.92 -17.98
CA ALA A 300 -22.56 -12.07 -17.99
C ALA A 300 -21.34 -12.90 -18.46
N PRO A 301 -20.45 -12.33 -19.28
CA PRO A 301 -19.23 -13.03 -19.69
C PRO A 301 -18.46 -13.48 -18.45
N ALA A 302 -17.81 -14.65 -18.54
CA ALA A 302 -17.02 -15.20 -17.44
C ALA A 302 -16.03 -14.13 -16.93
N PRO A 303 -15.89 -13.97 -15.61
CA PRO A 303 -15.02 -12.96 -15.03
C PRO A 303 -13.57 -13.21 -15.48
N VAL A 304 -13.04 -12.26 -16.24
CA VAL A 304 -11.63 -12.23 -16.63
C VAL A 304 -10.88 -11.52 -15.49
N PRO A 305 -9.67 -11.98 -15.12
CA PRO A 305 -8.84 -11.29 -14.15
C PRO A 305 -8.66 -9.81 -14.52
N VAL A 306 -8.93 -8.92 -13.56
CA VAL A 306 -8.70 -7.49 -13.70
C VAL A 306 -7.21 -7.23 -13.99
N PRO A 307 -6.87 -6.18 -14.75
CA PRO A 307 -5.48 -5.85 -15.00
C PRO A 307 -4.77 -5.53 -13.67
N VAL A 308 -3.62 -6.16 -13.45
CA VAL A 308 -2.68 -5.80 -12.37
C VAL A 308 -1.60 -4.91 -12.97
N PHE A 309 -1.36 -3.76 -12.34
CA PHE A 309 -0.25 -2.86 -12.65
C PHE A 309 0.84 -3.00 -11.58
N PHE A 310 2.07 -2.62 -11.90
CA PHE A 310 3.17 -2.66 -10.96
C PHE A 310 3.85 -1.30 -10.84
N GLN A 311 3.97 -0.78 -9.63
CA GLN A 311 4.71 0.43 -9.35
C GLN A 311 6.17 0.10 -9.07
N LEU A 312 7.07 0.72 -9.83
CA LEU A 312 8.53 0.58 -9.72
C LEU A 312 9.16 1.76 -8.98
N TYR A 313 9.96 1.47 -7.97
CA TYR A 313 11.07 2.34 -7.55
C TYR A 313 12.35 1.85 -8.21
N VAL A 314 13.07 2.74 -8.88
CA VAL A 314 14.36 2.41 -9.47
C VAL A 314 15.38 2.26 -8.36
N ASP A 315 16.07 1.11 -8.33
CA ASP A 315 17.13 0.82 -7.37
C ASP A 315 18.44 1.44 -7.85
N LYS A 316 19.28 1.89 -6.92
CA LYS A 316 20.65 2.35 -7.21
C LYS A 316 21.47 1.32 -7.97
N ASP A 317 21.21 0.03 -7.72
CA ASP A 317 21.69 -1.06 -8.55
C ASP A 317 20.65 -1.39 -9.63
N ARG A 318 20.85 -0.82 -10.83
CA ARG A 318 19.94 -0.98 -11.97
C ARG A 318 19.70 -2.45 -12.36
N ARG A 319 20.62 -3.35 -12.06
CA ARG A 319 20.45 -4.80 -12.33
C ARG A 319 19.31 -5.40 -11.54
N LYS A 320 19.05 -4.90 -10.32
CA LYS A 320 17.92 -5.34 -9.49
C LYS A 320 16.60 -4.88 -10.09
N SER A 321 16.51 -3.63 -10.55
CA SER A 321 15.34 -3.13 -11.26
C SER A 321 15.09 -3.92 -12.55
N GLU A 322 16.12 -4.24 -13.33
CA GLU A 322 15.98 -5.08 -14.52
C GLU A 322 15.48 -6.49 -14.19
N ALA A 323 16.01 -7.12 -13.13
CA ALA A 323 15.54 -8.44 -12.68
C ALA A 323 14.08 -8.40 -12.23
N LEU A 324 13.69 -7.35 -11.49
CA LEU A 324 12.32 -7.12 -11.06
C LEU A 324 11.39 -6.89 -12.25
N LEU A 325 11.79 -6.06 -13.23
CA LEU A 325 11.01 -5.80 -14.44
C LEU A 325 10.84 -7.06 -15.31
N ARG A 326 11.85 -7.93 -15.39
CA ARG A 326 11.71 -9.24 -16.03
C ARG A 326 10.67 -10.12 -15.33
N LEU A 327 10.68 -10.17 -14.00
CA LEU A 327 9.68 -10.91 -13.21
C LEU A 327 8.26 -10.35 -13.44
N VAL A 328 8.12 -9.01 -13.37
CA VAL A 328 6.87 -8.28 -13.58
C VAL A 328 6.29 -8.57 -14.97
N GLY A 329 7.11 -8.47 -16.02
CA GLY A 329 6.69 -8.78 -17.39
C GLY A 329 6.32 -10.25 -17.57
N ALA A 330 7.11 -11.18 -17.00
CA ALA A 330 6.83 -12.61 -17.08
C ALA A 330 5.54 -13.04 -16.37
N ARG A 331 5.16 -12.37 -15.27
CA ARG A 331 3.92 -12.65 -14.54
C ARG A 331 2.67 -12.07 -15.21
N GLY A 332 2.82 -11.24 -16.24
CA GLY A 332 1.71 -10.72 -17.05
C GLY A 332 1.11 -9.40 -16.56
N VAL A 333 1.86 -8.64 -15.76
CA VAL A 333 1.49 -7.26 -15.38
C VAL A 333 1.23 -6.41 -16.63
N LYS A 334 0.21 -5.55 -16.58
CA LYS A 334 -0.25 -4.79 -17.75
C LYS A 334 0.44 -3.45 -17.95
N ALA A 335 1.13 -2.91 -16.95
CA ALA A 335 1.89 -1.67 -17.05
C ALA A 335 2.83 -1.46 -15.86
N VAL A 336 3.87 -0.65 -16.07
CA VAL A 336 4.83 -0.23 -15.05
C VAL A 336 4.64 1.24 -14.72
N PHE A 337 4.36 1.51 -13.45
CA PHE A 337 4.18 2.85 -12.89
C PHE A 337 5.48 3.27 -12.19
N VAL A 338 6.33 4.05 -12.86
CA VAL A 338 7.61 4.48 -12.29
C VAL A 338 7.39 5.71 -11.42
N THR A 339 7.68 5.59 -10.12
CA THR A 339 7.53 6.70 -9.18
C THR A 339 8.71 7.65 -9.28
N VAL A 340 8.46 8.93 -9.57
CA VAL A 340 9.47 9.99 -9.75
C VAL A 340 9.37 11.13 -8.73
N ASP A 341 8.35 11.12 -7.86
CA ASP A 341 8.14 12.16 -6.83
C ASP A 341 8.78 11.86 -5.46
N ALA A 342 9.51 10.76 -5.34
CA ALA A 342 10.18 10.37 -4.09
C ALA A 342 11.66 9.94 -4.30
N PRO A 343 12.48 10.75 -4.99
CA PRO A 343 13.93 10.48 -5.11
C PRO A 343 14.62 10.52 -3.74
N VAL A 344 14.05 11.30 -2.81
CA VAL A 344 14.40 11.31 -1.39
C VAL A 344 13.11 11.15 -0.60
N ILE A 345 13.14 10.34 0.45
CA ILE A 345 11.95 10.10 1.27
C ILE A 345 11.59 11.36 2.07
N GLY A 346 10.32 11.77 1.97
CA GLY A 346 9.77 12.88 2.74
C GLY A 346 9.80 12.63 4.25
N LYS A 347 10.00 13.72 5.00
CA LYS A 347 10.06 13.68 6.47
C LYS A 347 8.66 13.55 7.06
N ARG A 348 8.32 12.38 7.61
CA ARG A 348 6.99 12.08 8.17
C ARG A 348 7.06 12.02 9.69
N GLU A 349 6.78 13.15 10.33
CA GLU A 349 7.10 13.32 11.76
C GLU A 349 6.29 12.40 12.69
N ALA A 350 5.03 12.13 12.37
CA ALA A 350 4.21 11.21 13.16
C ALA A 350 4.79 9.77 13.16
N ASP A 351 5.41 9.34 12.07
CA ASP A 351 6.11 8.07 11.99
C ASP A 351 7.45 8.10 12.73
N GLU A 352 8.21 9.19 12.62
CA GLU A 352 9.52 9.32 13.28
C GLU A 352 9.42 9.24 14.81
N ARG A 353 8.30 9.70 15.37
CA ARG A 353 8.00 9.62 16.81
C ARG A 353 7.79 8.19 17.31
N LEU A 354 7.51 7.24 16.43
CA LEU A 354 7.31 5.83 16.78
C LEU A 354 8.54 5.00 16.37
N ARG A 355 8.91 4.01 17.19
CA ARG A 355 10.01 3.10 16.87
C ARG A 355 9.59 2.08 15.81
N ALA A 356 10.46 1.83 14.84
CA ALA A 356 10.30 0.73 13.90
C ALA A 356 10.56 -0.60 14.62
N ASP A 357 9.97 -1.66 14.08
CA ASP A 357 10.23 -3.01 14.55
C ASP A 357 11.40 -3.55 13.74
N GLU A 358 12.52 -3.87 14.41
CA GLU A 358 13.83 -4.13 13.79
C GLU A 358 13.91 -5.47 13.05
N GLY A 359 12.82 -6.27 13.07
CA GLY A 359 12.71 -7.54 12.35
C GLY A 359 11.99 -7.47 11.00
N MET A 360 11.39 -6.35 10.61
CA MET A 360 10.55 -6.28 9.41
C MET A 360 11.37 -6.29 8.11
N GLN A 361 11.05 -7.22 7.19
CA GLN A 361 11.63 -7.32 5.85
C GLN A 361 10.59 -7.14 4.74
N LEU A 362 10.96 -6.46 3.65
CA LEU A 362 10.14 -6.36 2.44
C LEU A 362 10.56 -7.42 1.41
N PRO A 363 9.65 -8.33 0.99
CA PRO A 363 10.00 -9.42 0.07
C PRO A 363 10.54 -8.96 -1.28
N MET A 364 10.00 -7.86 -1.83
CA MET A 364 10.32 -7.41 -3.18
C MET A 364 11.58 -6.55 -3.27
N SER A 365 11.89 -5.76 -2.24
CA SER A 365 13.10 -4.91 -2.20
C SER A 365 14.25 -5.51 -1.37
N GLY A 366 13.99 -6.55 -0.56
CA GLY A 366 14.96 -7.19 0.32
C GLY A 366 15.39 -6.32 1.53
N MET A 367 14.70 -5.20 1.77
CA MET A 367 15.09 -4.21 2.77
C MET A 367 14.67 -4.63 4.19
N THR A 368 15.58 -4.47 5.17
CA THR A 368 15.34 -4.68 6.61
C THR A 368 15.12 -3.36 7.33
N ALA A 369 14.17 -3.31 8.25
CA ALA A 369 13.98 -2.13 9.11
C ALA A 369 15.08 -2.04 10.18
N ARG A 370 15.76 -0.88 10.30
CA ARG A 370 16.72 -0.56 11.38
C ARG A 370 16.45 0.83 11.92
N ASN A 371 16.33 0.99 13.23
CA ASN A 371 16.19 2.31 13.85
C ASN A 371 17.53 3.07 13.85
N ASP A 372 17.50 4.38 13.63
CA ASP A 372 18.66 5.27 13.78
C ASP A 372 18.36 6.40 14.79
N GLY A 373 19.35 7.29 15.02
CA GLY A 373 19.18 8.46 15.89
C GLY A 373 18.12 9.48 15.42
N LYS A 374 17.50 9.26 14.25
CA LYS A 374 16.45 10.11 13.66
C LYS A 374 15.06 9.47 13.79
N GLY A 375 14.89 8.43 14.62
CA GLY A 375 13.59 7.79 14.92
C GLY A 375 13.25 6.59 14.01
N GLY A 376 12.01 6.10 14.09
CA GLY A 376 11.59 4.84 13.45
C GLY A 376 10.79 4.98 12.16
N SER A 377 11.00 6.04 11.37
CA SER A 377 10.22 6.26 10.14
C SER A 377 10.40 5.13 9.14
N LEU A 378 9.39 4.27 9.05
CA LEU A 378 9.44 3.06 8.24
C LEU A 378 9.64 3.38 6.76
N GLY A 379 8.99 4.43 6.24
CA GLY A 379 9.22 4.91 4.88
C GLY A 379 10.65 5.39 4.63
N ARG A 380 11.29 6.07 5.59
CA ARG A 380 12.69 6.54 5.44
C ARG A 380 13.65 5.35 5.45
N ILE A 381 13.51 4.51 6.46
CA ILE A 381 14.31 3.31 6.64
C ILE A 381 14.16 2.39 5.41
N MET A 382 12.94 2.26 4.88
CA MET A 382 12.64 1.38 3.75
C MET A 382 12.85 2.00 2.37
N GLY A 383 13.22 3.28 2.27
CA GLY A 383 13.44 3.97 0.99
C GLY A 383 14.90 4.14 0.59
N HIS A 384 15.87 3.67 1.38
CA HIS A 384 17.30 3.90 1.14
C HIS A 384 17.85 3.33 -0.18
N PHE A 385 17.17 2.34 -0.77
CA PHE A 385 17.57 1.73 -2.04
C PHE A 385 17.23 2.58 -3.26
N ILE A 386 16.32 3.55 -3.13
CA ILE A 386 15.79 4.34 -4.25
C ILE A 386 16.91 5.20 -4.84
N ASP A 387 17.02 5.18 -6.16
CA ASP A 387 18.00 5.95 -6.92
C ASP A 387 17.55 7.42 -7.08
N ALA A 388 18.18 8.31 -6.31
CA ALA A 388 17.95 9.75 -6.39
C ALA A 388 18.54 10.40 -7.66
N SER A 389 19.30 9.65 -8.46
CA SER A 389 19.93 10.13 -9.71
C SER A 389 19.11 9.85 -10.96
N LEU A 390 17.90 9.31 -10.83
CA LEU A 390 17.01 9.07 -11.97
C LEU A 390 16.69 10.38 -12.72
N THR A 391 16.84 10.36 -14.04
CA THR A 391 16.63 11.51 -14.93
C THR A 391 15.71 11.16 -16.10
N TRP A 392 15.37 12.15 -16.93
CA TRP A 392 14.61 11.95 -18.16
C TRP A 392 15.31 11.03 -19.17
N ASP A 393 16.66 10.99 -19.17
CA ASP A 393 17.43 10.13 -20.10
C ASP A 393 17.25 8.64 -19.76
N ASP A 394 16.94 8.33 -18.50
CA ASP A 394 16.69 6.97 -18.02
C ASP A 394 15.38 6.37 -18.57
N VAL A 395 14.47 7.18 -19.14
CA VAL A 395 13.23 6.67 -19.75
C VAL A 395 13.54 5.72 -20.92
N ALA A 396 14.61 5.99 -21.69
CA ALA A 396 15.07 5.09 -22.75
C ALA A 396 15.59 3.75 -22.20
N TRP A 397 16.29 3.78 -21.05
CA TRP A 397 16.69 2.56 -20.34
C TRP A 397 15.47 1.79 -19.82
N LEU A 398 14.49 2.47 -19.20
CA LEU A 398 13.26 1.83 -18.71
C LEU A 398 12.51 1.09 -19.82
N ARG A 399 12.42 1.69 -21.03
CA ARG A 399 11.83 1.04 -22.21
C ARG A 399 12.55 -0.24 -22.60
N THR A 400 13.87 -0.24 -22.50
CA THR A 400 14.70 -1.42 -22.80
C THR A 400 14.57 -2.48 -21.70
N ALA A 401 14.46 -2.06 -20.44
CA ALA A 401 14.38 -2.93 -19.27
C ALA A 401 12.99 -3.57 -19.07
N ALA A 402 11.92 -2.92 -19.55
CA ALA A 402 10.53 -3.38 -19.49
C ALA A 402 9.92 -3.51 -20.90
N PRO A 403 10.48 -4.38 -21.78
CA PRO A 403 10.07 -4.42 -23.18
C PRO A 403 8.59 -4.78 -23.32
N GLY A 404 7.87 -3.99 -24.11
CA GLY A 404 6.45 -4.21 -24.43
C GLY A 404 5.45 -3.81 -23.34
N LEU A 405 5.92 -3.38 -22.16
CA LEU A 405 5.04 -2.87 -21.12
C LEU A 405 4.83 -1.35 -21.28
N PRO A 406 3.58 -0.86 -21.18
CA PRO A 406 3.31 0.56 -20.99
C PRO A 406 4.04 1.11 -19.77
N ILE A 407 4.64 2.28 -19.93
CA ILE A 407 5.31 3.04 -18.87
C ILE A 407 4.42 4.22 -18.49
N VAL A 408 4.17 4.35 -17.20
CA VAL A 408 3.46 5.45 -16.59
C VAL A 408 4.39 6.19 -15.65
N LEU A 409 4.57 7.50 -15.83
CA LEU A 409 5.37 8.31 -14.91
C LEU A 409 4.47 8.82 -13.78
N LYS A 410 4.63 8.26 -12.57
CA LYS A 410 3.88 8.63 -11.37
C LYS A 410 4.63 9.66 -10.55
N GLY A 411 3.99 10.79 -10.28
CA GLY A 411 4.59 11.88 -9.50
C GLY A 411 4.78 13.18 -10.28
N ILE A 412 4.11 13.31 -11.43
CA ILE A 412 4.11 14.55 -12.21
C ILE A 412 3.39 15.63 -11.40
N GLN A 413 4.05 16.78 -11.22
CA GLN A 413 3.56 17.88 -10.38
C GLN A 413 3.51 19.23 -11.10
N THR A 414 3.84 19.27 -12.38
CA THR A 414 3.82 20.49 -13.22
C THR A 414 3.40 20.19 -14.66
N ALA A 415 2.94 21.20 -15.39
CA ALA A 415 2.67 21.08 -16.82
C ALA A 415 3.97 20.89 -17.64
N MET A 416 5.10 21.44 -17.19
CA MET A 416 6.40 21.31 -17.86
C MET A 416 6.85 19.85 -17.91
N ASP A 417 6.74 19.14 -16.79
CA ASP A 417 7.09 17.72 -16.73
C ASP A 417 6.11 16.86 -17.53
N ALA A 418 4.83 17.25 -17.61
CA ALA A 418 3.86 16.59 -18.48
C ALA A 418 4.20 16.74 -19.97
N VAL A 419 4.65 17.93 -20.40
CA VAL A 419 5.18 18.16 -21.75
C VAL A 419 6.40 17.28 -22.00
N ARG A 420 7.33 17.21 -21.05
CA ARG A 420 8.53 16.39 -21.21
C ARG A 420 8.20 14.90 -21.31
N ALA A 421 7.26 14.40 -20.49
CA ALA A 421 6.74 13.04 -20.59
C ALA A 421 6.15 12.74 -21.98
N MET A 422 5.46 13.71 -22.57
CA MET A 422 4.89 13.60 -23.92
C MET A 422 5.95 13.52 -25.01
N GLU A 423 7.03 14.29 -24.88
CA GLU A 423 8.15 14.28 -25.82
C GLU A 423 8.91 12.94 -25.80
N VAL A 424 9.09 12.35 -24.62
CA VAL A 424 9.75 11.03 -24.49
C VAL A 424 8.82 9.85 -24.79
N GLY A 425 7.53 10.12 -25.05
CA GLY A 425 6.57 9.14 -25.54
C GLY A 425 6.19 8.06 -24.53
N VAL A 426 5.91 8.44 -23.27
CA VAL A 426 5.27 7.51 -22.31
C VAL A 426 3.77 7.35 -22.60
N GLU A 427 3.19 6.18 -22.28
CA GLU A 427 1.77 5.90 -22.57
C GLU A 427 0.82 6.66 -21.64
N ALA A 428 1.30 7.01 -20.44
CA ALA A 428 0.53 7.80 -19.51
C ALA A 428 1.40 8.58 -18.53
N ILE A 429 0.82 9.63 -17.97
CA ILE A 429 1.32 10.31 -16.77
C ILE A 429 0.34 10.13 -15.63
N TYR A 430 0.86 10.25 -14.41
CA TYR A 430 0.06 10.16 -13.20
C TYR A 430 0.43 11.32 -12.27
N ILE A 431 -0.49 12.29 -12.21
CA ILE A 431 -0.41 13.48 -11.39
C ILE A 431 -0.54 13.07 -9.92
N SER A 432 0.54 13.24 -9.17
CA SER A 432 0.65 12.82 -7.78
C SER A 432 1.73 13.60 -7.07
N ASN A 433 1.52 13.89 -5.79
CA ASN A 433 2.54 14.38 -4.86
C ASN A 433 2.73 13.36 -3.71
N HIS A 434 2.61 12.08 -4.07
CA HIS A 434 2.67 10.95 -3.15
C HIS A 434 1.63 11.00 -2.00
N GLY A 435 0.47 11.61 -2.25
CA GLY A 435 -0.55 11.85 -1.23
C GLY A 435 -0.08 12.81 -0.12
N GLY A 436 0.78 13.77 -0.46
CA GLY A 436 1.39 14.75 0.45
C GLY A 436 2.53 14.18 1.30
N ARG A 437 3.13 13.04 0.90
CA ARG A 437 4.14 12.33 1.72
C ARG A 437 5.59 12.62 1.31
N SER A 438 5.81 13.29 0.18
CA SER A 438 7.14 13.65 -0.32
C SER A 438 7.47 15.11 -0.01
N LEU A 439 7.19 16.02 -0.94
CA LEU A 439 7.41 17.46 -0.77
C LEU A 439 6.15 18.11 -0.21
N ASP A 440 6.28 18.74 0.96
CA ASP A 440 5.21 19.56 1.52
C ASP A 440 5.20 20.96 0.88
N THR A 441 4.07 21.65 0.98
CA THR A 441 3.73 22.89 0.26
C THR A 441 3.59 22.76 -1.26
N ALA A 442 3.81 21.57 -1.83
CA ALA A 442 3.46 21.23 -3.21
C ALA A 442 1.97 21.52 -3.51
N PRO A 443 1.63 21.85 -4.77
CA PRO A 443 0.26 22.15 -5.17
C PRO A 443 -0.66 20.94 -4.98
N ALA A 444 -1.96 21.22 -4.81
CA ALA A 444 -2.97 20.17 -4.86
C ALA A 444 -3.00 19.55 -6.28
N THR A 445 -3.09 18.23 -6.37
CA THR A 445 -3.02 17.50 -7.65
C THR A 445 -4.10 17.95 -8.64
N ILE A 446 -5.30 18.29 -8.19
CA ILE A 446 -6.38 18.80 -9.04
C ILE A 446 -6.05 20.17 -9.67
N LEU A 447 -5.21 20.99 -9.01
CA LEU A 447 -4.73 22.25 -9.57
C LEU A 447 -3.66 22.02 -10.64
N VAL A 448 -2.84 20.97 -10.50
CA VAL A 448 -1.91 20.55 -11.55
C VAL A 448 -2.68 20.04 -12.77
N LEU A 449 -3.79 19.31 -12.57
CA LEU A 449 -4.65 18.90 -13.69
C LEU A 449 -5.26 20.10 -14.44
N LEU A 450 -5.65 21.16 -13.72
CA LEU A 450 -6.04 22.44 -14.33
C LEU A 450 -4.87 23.15 -15.03
N GLU A 451 -3.66 23.07 -14.48
CA GLU A 451 -2.45 23.61 -15.10
C GLU A 451 -2.18 22.93 -16.45
N LEU A 452 -2.35 21.61 -16.55
CA LEU A 452 -2.25 20.87 -17.82
C LEU A 452 -3.30 21.37 -18.83
N GLN A 453 -4.56 21.48 -18.43
CA GLN A 453 -5.63 22.04 -19.29
C GLN A 453 -5.28 23.44 -19.81
N LYS A 454 -4.65 24.27 -18.98
CA LYS A 454 -4.29 25.65 -19.31
C LYS A 454 -3.04 25.76 -20.17
N CYS A 455 -2.00 24.98 -19.86
CA CYS A 455 -0.66 25.18 -20.40
C CYS A 455 -0.26 24.14 -21.45
N CYS A 456 -0.84 22.94 -21.42
CA CYS A 456 -0.52 21.86 -22.35
C CYS A 456 -1.72 20.91 -22.61
N PRO A 457 -2.86 21.42 -23.10
CA PRO A 457 -4.06 20.60 -23.32
C PRO A 457 -3.83 19.44 -24.32
N GLN A 458 -2.84 19.57 -25.22
CA GLN A 458 -2.47 18.50 -26.17
C GLN A 458 -2.00 17.20 -25.50
N VAL A 459 -1.66 17.21 -24.20
CA VAL A 459 -1.25 16.00 -23.47
C VAL A 459 -2.41 15.00 -23.42
N PHE A 460 -3.65 15.48 -23.27
CA PHE A 460 -4.86 14.64 -23.20
C PHE A 460 -5.18 13.90 -24.51
N ASP A 461 -4.66 14.38 -25.65
CA ASP A 461 -4.83 13.74 -26.96
C ASP A 461 -3.76 12.67 -27.25
N ARG A 462 -2.65 12.68 -26.50
CA ARG A 462 -1.46 11.86 -26.82
C ARG A 462 -1.19 10.72 -25.84
N MET A 463 -1.66 10.83 -24.61
CA MET A 463 -1.42 9.85 -23.56
C MET A 463 -2.58 9.85 -22.55
N GLU A 464 -2.69 8.80 -21.76
CA GLU A 464 -3.64 8.80 -20.64
C GLU A 464 -3.10 9.66 -19.48
N VAL A 465 -4.01 10.32 -18.75
CA VAL A 465 -3.67 11.12 -17.55
C VAL A 465 -4.39 10.55 -16.35
N TYR A 466 -3.67 10.08 -15.34
CA TYR A 466 -4.24 9.66 -14.06
C TYR A 466 -3.98 10.69 -12.97
N ILE A 467 -4.73 10.60 -11.88
CA ILE A 467 -4.59 11.50 -10.73
C ILE A 467 -4.91 10.81 -9.41
N ASP A 468 -4.19 11.17 -8.35
CA ASP A 468 -4.50 10.78 -6.97
C ASP A 468 -4.41 11.99 -6.04
N GLY A 469 -4.54 11.73 -4.73
CA GLY A 469 -4.37 12.74 -3.70
C GLY A 469 -5.71 13.33 -3.26
N GLY A 470 -6.13 12.99 -2.05
CA GLY A 470 -7.24 13.66 -1.36
C GLY A 470 -8.65 13.31 -1.82
N ILE A 471 -8.81 12.44 -2.83
CA ILE A 471 -10.10 11.95 -3.33
C ILE A 471 -10.78 11.08 -2.28
N THR A 472 -11.99 11.46 -1.88
CA THR A 472 -12.78 10.74 -0.87
C THR A 472 -14.27 10.62 -1.20
N ARG A 473 -14.73 11.27 -2.27
CA ARG A 473 -16.13 11.24 -2.72
C ARG A 473 -16.26 10.96 -4.21
N GLY A 474 -17.40 10.41 -4.63
CA GLY A 474 -17.75 10.26 -6.05
C GLY A 474 -17.72 11.59 -6.81
N THR A 475 -18.06 12.71 -6.16
CA THR A 475 -17.93 14.05 -6.76
C THR A 475 -16.49 14.49 -7.01
N ASP A 476 -15.52 14.02 -6.21
CA ASP A 476 -14.10 14.29 -6.44
C ASP A 476 -13.62 13.54 -7.70
N ILE A 477 -14.05 12.27 -7.83
CA ILE A 477 -13.80 11.45 -9.03
C ILE A 477 -14.37 12.17 -10.25
N PHE A 478 -15.66 12.54 -10.20
CA PHE A 478 -16.36 13.22 -11.29
C PHE A 478 -15.64 14.51 -11.76
N LYS A 479 -15.16 15.32 -10.81
CA LYS A 479 -14.41 16.56 -11.11
C LYS A 479 -13.09 16.26 -11.85
N ALA A 480 -12.35 15.25 -11.41
CA ALA A 480 -11.13 14.84 -12.09
C ALA A 480 -11.41 14.37 -13.53
N LEU A 481 -12.45 13.56 -13.73
CA LEU A 481 -12.85 13.07 -15.06
C LEU A 481 -13.26 14.22 -15.99
N CYS A 482 -14.06 15.17 -15.48
CA CYS A 482 -14.44 16.36 -16.25
C CYS A 482 -13.24 17.20 -16.69
N LEU A 483 -12.10 17.12 -15.99
CA LEU A 483 -10.86 17.81 -16.36
C LEU A 483 -9.90 16.94 -17.19
N GLY A 484 -10.37 15.81 -17.72
CA GLY A 484 -9.62 14.96 -18.65
C GLY A 484 -8.79 13.86 -18.00
N ALA A 485 -8.90 13.64 -16.68
CA ALA A 485 -8.31 12.45 -16.10
C ALA A 485 -9.03 11.20 -16.63
N ARG A 486 -8.26 10.17 -16.99
CA ARG A 486 -8.78 8.89 -17.48
C ARG A 486 -9.34 8.03 -16.36
N ALA A 487 -8.65 8.04 -15.22
CA ALA A 487 -9.02 7.32 -14.01
C ALA A 487 -8.33 7.93 -12.80
N VAL A 488 -8.87 7.65 -11.61
CA VAL A 488 -8.31 8.11 -10.34
C VAL A 488 -7.70 6.96 -9.53
N GLY A 489 -6.54 7.21 -8.94
CA GLY A 489 -5.96 6.29 -7.97
C GLY A 489 -6.31 6.70 -6.55
N ILE A 490 -6.66 5.73 -5.71
CA ILE A 490 -6.93 5.97 -4.29
C ILE A 490 -5.94 5.15 -3.45
N GLY A 491 -5.28 5.79 -2.49
CA GLY A 491 -4.33 5.14 -1.58
C GLY A 491 -4.93 4.88 -0.20
N ARG A 492 -4.94 5.90 0.66
CA ARG A 492 -5.36 5.76 2.07
C ARG A 492 -6.77 5.19 2.24
N GLY A 493 -7.72 5.53 1.36
CA GLY A 493 -9.07 4.99 1.39
C GLY A 493 -9.11 3.46 1.39
N PHE A 494 -8.40 2.84 0.46
CA PHE A 494 -8.27 1.38 0.40
C PHE A 494 -7.54 0.81 1.61
N LEU A 495 -6.53 1.50 2.15
CA LEU A 495 -5.85 1.05 3.37
C LEU A 495 -6.72 1.22 4.63
N PHE A 496 -7.69 2.13 4.67
CA PHE A 496 -8.70 2.17 5.74
C PHE A 496 -9.71 1.03 5.57
N ALA A 497 -10.13 0.77 4.33
CA ALA A 497 -11.05 -0.31 3.98
C ALA A 497 -10.47 -1.70 4.27
N LEU A 498 -9.16 -1.87 4.04
CA LEU A 498 -8.42 -3.10 4.26
C LEU A 498 -8.51 -3.62 5.71
N ASN A 499 -8.85 -2.77 6.68
CA ASN A 499 -9.17 -3.17 8.06
C ASN A 499 -10.22 -4.30 8.12
N TYR A 500 -11.10 -4.38 7.12
CA TYR A 500 -12.15 -5.37 6.99
C TYR A 500 -11.87 -6.40 5.88
N GLY A 501 -10.61 -6.52 5.43
CA GLY A 501 -10.23 -7.38 4.31
C GLY A 501 -10.90 -6.97 2.99
N LYS A 502 -11.12 -7.95 2.10
CA LYS A 502 -11.71 -7.74 0.77
C LYS A 502 -13.14 -7.23 0.82
N ASP A 503 -13.92 -7.61 1.83
CA ASP A 503 -15.30 -7.14 1.97
C ASP A 503 -15.33 -5.63 2.29
N GLY A 504 -14.34 -5.15 3.07
CA GLY A 504 -14.12 -3.72 3.27
C GLY A 504 -13.82 -2.96 2.00
N VAL A 505 -12.89 -3.50 1.20
CA VAL A 505 -12.53 -2.98 -0.13
C VAL A 505 -13.76 -2.94 -1.04
N GLU A 506 -14.56 -4.00 -1.03
CA GLU A 506 -15.80 -4.11 -1.79
C GLU A 506 -16.78 -3.00 -1.44
N ARG A 507 -17.09 -2.87 -0.15
CA ARG A 507 -17.99 -1.83 0.37
C ARG A 507 -17.49 -0.43 0.07
N PHE A 508 -16.18 -0.18 0.21
CA PHE A 508 -15.58 1.13 -0.01
C PHE A 508 -15.75 1.60 -1.46
N VAL A 509 -15.50 0.72 -2.44
CA VAL A 509 -15.65 1.07 -3.85
C VAL A 509 -17.12 1.20 -4.22
N ASN A 510 -18.00 0.30 -3.75
CA ASN A 510 -19.43 0.41 -4.00
C ASN A 510 -19.97 1.78 -3.55
N ILE A 511 -19.58 2.25 -2.36
CA ILE A 511 -19.93 3.61 -1.89
C ILE A 511 -19.45 4.69 -2.88
N LEU A 512 -18.21 4.61 -3.35
CA LEU A 512 -17.67 5.63 -4.27
C LEU A 512 -18.31 5.56 -5.67
N THR A 513 -18.63 4.37 -6.16
CA THR A 513 -19.30 4.19 -7.45
C THR A 513 -20.76 4.61 -7.39
N ASP A 514 -21.47 4.32 -6.29
CA ASP A 514 -22.84 4.78 -6.05
C ASP A 514 -22.90 6.32 -5.98
N GLU A 515 -21.93 6.93 -5.28
CA GLU A 515 -21.80 8.39 -5.24
C GLU A 515 -21.47 8.98 -6.62
N LEU A 516 -20.62 8.32 -7.41
CA LEU A 516 -20.25 8.76 -8.76
C LEU A 516 -21.45 8.66 -9.71
N GLU A 517 -22.16 7.54 -9.73
CA GLU A 517 -23.39 7.34 -10.51
C GLU A 517 -24.42 8.41 -10.16
N THR A 518 -24.69 8.61 -8.87
CA THR A 518 -25.61 9.67 -8.40
C THR A 518 -25.15 11.03 -8.89
N THR A 519 -23.85 11.32 -8.83
CA THR A 519 -23.29 12.59 -9.31
C THR A 519 -23.47 12.78 -10.82
N MET A 520 -23.24 11.73 -11.61
CA MET A 520 -23.43 11.73 -13.07
C MET A 520 -24.88 12.03 -13.42
N GLN A 521 -25.83 11.32 -12.80
CA GLN A 521 -27.26 11.52 -13.00
C GLN A 521 -27.67 12.94 -12.61
N GLN A 522 -27.23 13.44 -11.44
CA GLN A 522 -27.51 14.81 -11.01
C GLN A 522 -26.88 15.87 -11.92
N CYS A 523 -25.75 15.56 -12.57
CA CYS A 523 -25.13 16.43 -13.55
C CYS A 523 -25.74 16.31 -14.96
N GLY A 524 -26.69 15.40 -15.17
CA GLY A 524 -27.36 15.20 -16.45
C GLY A 524 -26.51 14.45 -17.47
N ILE A 525 -25.71 13.48 -17.03
CA ILE A 525 -24.97 12.58 -17.91
C ILE A 525 -25.18 11.12 -17.49
N THR A 526 -25.01 10.21 -18.45
CA THR A 526 -25.19 8.77 -18.26
C THR A 526 -23.96 7.98 -18.66
N SER A 527 -23.00 8.57 -19.37
CA SER A 527 -21.77 7.89 -19.78
C SER A 527 -20.55 8.78 -19.58
N LEU A 528 -19.39 8.16 -19.34
CA LEU A 528 -18.13 8.87 -19.10
C LEU A 528 -17.62 9.64 -20.33
N ASP A 529 -18.05 9.31 -21.54
CA ASP A 529 -17.72 10.09 -22.76
C ASP A 529 -18.42 11.46 -22.81
N GLN A 530 -19.36 11.72 -21.91
CA GLN A 530 -20.05 13.00 -21.77
C GLN A 530 -19.42 13.93 -20.73
N VAL A 531 -18.38 13.50 -20.01
CA VAL A 531 -17.66 14.39 -19.07
C VAL A 531 -16.88 15.44 -19.86
N HIS A 532 -16.94 16.69 -19.41
CA HIS A 532 -16.16 17.79 -19.99
C HIS A 532 -16.01 18.95 -19.00
N PRO A 533 -15.00 19.84 -19.16
CA PRO A 533 -14.73 20.91 -18.19
C PRO A 533 -15.90 21.88 -18.00
N GLY A 534 -16.81 21.97 -18.98
CA GLY A 534 -18.00 22.81 -18.92
C GLY A 534 -19.02 22.38 -17.86
N LEU A 535 -18.92 21.17 -17.31
CA LEU A 535 -19.70 20.69 -16.16
C LEU A 535 -19.15 21.20 -14.82
N LEU A 536 -18.09 22.01 -14.83
CA LEU A 536 -17.44 22.54 -13.64
C LEU A 536 -17.45 24.07 -13.59
N HIS A 537 -17.37 24.62 -12.38
CA HIS A 537 -17.07 26.01 -12.11
C HIS A 537 -15.79 26.12 -11.28
N THR A 538 -14.71 26.59 -11.90
CA THR A 538 -13.35 26.63 -11.32
C THR A 538 -12.91 28.01 -10.86
N GLY A 539 -13.75 29.05 -10.99
CA GLY A 539 -13.37 30.44 -10.73
C GLY A 539 -12.81 30.69 -9.32
N ALA A 540 -13.22 29.89 -8.33
CA ALA A 540 -12.70 29.96 -6.97
C ALA A 540 -11.24 29.49 -6.84
N VAL A 541 -10.66 28.79 -7.83
CA VAL A 541 -9.29 28.24 -7.81
C VAL A 541 -8.43 28.68 -9.00
N ASP A 542 -9.00 29.21 -10.07
CA ASP A 542 -8.25 29.55 -11.30
C ASP A 542 -7.05 30.49 -11.07
N HIS A 543 -7.15 31.41 -10.10
CA HIS A 543 -6.07 32.33 -9.73
C HIS A 543 -4.87 31.65 -9.05
N LEU A 544 -5.03 30.39 -8.61
CA LEU A 544 -3.97 29.57 -8.02
C LEU A 544 -3.21 28.78 -9.09
N VAL A 545 -3.72 28.72 -10.33
CA VAL A 545 -3.15 27.89 -11.40
C VAL A 545 -2.11 28.71 -12.19
N PRO A 546 -0.83 28.31 -12.18
CA PRO A 546 0.21 28.96 -12.97
C PRO A 546 -0.17 29.06 -14.45
N GLY A 547 0.27 30.13 -15.12
CA GLY A 547 0.06 30.30 -16.57
C GLY A 547 1.32 30.05 -17.40
N SER A 548 2.48 29.95 -16.77
CA SER A 548 3.79 29.74 -17.38
C SER A 548 4.77 29.25 -16.33
N GLU A 549 5.88 28.64 -16.78
CA GLU A 549 7.01 28.25 -15.93
C GLU A 549 7.63 29.47 -15.21
N GLU A 550 7.81 30.57 -15.94
CA GLU A 550 8.41 31.79 -15.42
C GLU A 550 7.43 32.54 -14.51
N HIS A 551 7.90 32.98 -13.35
CA HIS A 551 7.11 33.77 -12.42
C HIS A 551 6.77 35.14 -13.04
N PRO A 552 5.52 35.67 -12.93
CA PRO A 552 5.08 36.86 -13.67
C PRO A 552 5.89 38.13 -13.38
N TYR A 553 6.22 38.42 -12.12
CA TYR A 553 6.91 39.67 -11.73
C TYR A 553 8.24 39.48 -10.97
N ALA A 554 8.40 38.41 -10.18
CA ALA A 554 9.66 38.07 -9.52
C ALA A 554 10.68 37.51 -10.53
N LYS A 555 11.53 38.38 -11.08
CA LYS A 555 12.55 38.05 -12.10
C LYS A 555 13.98 37.99 -11.54
N TRP A 556 14.16 38.12 -10.23
CA TRP A 556 15.47 38.11 -9.61
C TRP A 556 16.16 36.75 -9.81
N LYS A 557 17.45 36.78 -10.16
CA LYS A 557 18.30 35.58 -10.30
C LYS A 557 19.59 35.81 -9.50
N PRO A 558 20.08 34.82 -8.74
CA PRO A 558 21.32 34.95 -7.99
C PRO A 558 22.51 35.13 -8.95
N ARG A 559 23.39 36.11 -8.66
CA ARG A 559 24.61 36.37 -9.43
C ARG A 559 25.82 35.53 -8.98
N GLY A 560 25.63 34.73 -7.91
CA GLY A 560 26.62 33.84 -7.30
C GLY A 560 25.92 32.76 -6.47
N LYS A 561 26.68 31.89 -5.82
CA LYS A 561 26.09 30.90 -4.89
C LYS A 561 25.51 31.63 -3.67
N LEU A 562 24.26 31.32 -3.32
CA LEU A 562 23.58 31.83 -2.12
C LEU A 562 24.00 31.06 -0.87
#